data_AF-K9ZDS1-F1
#
_entry.id   AF-K9ZDS1-F1
#
_cell.length_a   1.000
_cell.length_b   1.000
_cell.length_c   1.000
_cell.angle_alpha   90.00
_cell.angle_beta   90.00
_cell.angle_gamma   90.00
#
_symmetry.space_group_name_H-M   'P 1'
#
loop_
_entity.id
_entity.type
_entity.pdbx_description
1 polymer ?
#
loop_
_entity_poly.entity_id
_entity_poly.type
_entity_poly.pdbx_seq_one_letter_code
_entity_poly.pdbx_strand_id
1 'polypeptide(L)'
;MQLTHKTNLFQASWLLSSFLSVFLFGSTVKAATIASWYFDSNRNHLKFSTDEQVQPQVQLANPNRLVIDLPGVTLGYSPVSQRVGVIIREVKIAQVNPGNTRIVVTLAPGYTFDPAQVKLQQESVNNWSVQLPKPIKQNLSRLNRPQIQVSPTVKKSANLSVRLPKPITRLNTPEIKASPNLSESKLFAGVVPLHSPMKGLEPQIKALMNRYSFLQTGMFFLDLDNGDYLDIGGDRVFPAASTIKLPILLAFFQELDAGRVSLDDKLTMRRDLVTNGSGVMQYERVGKKYTALETITKMIVISDNTATNMIIDRLGGAAKLNGRFRSWGLKNTVIRHLLGDFKGTNTTSSQDMARALALLVNDKLVSSQSKEQALDILRHTKTRTLLPAGLGKGAIIAHKTGDIGFLIGNAGFVTMPNGKHYLAAIFVKRPYKDVRGREFIREVSRLVYDYLNQQIPVASLDSDHSFTR
;
A
#
# COMPACT_ATOMS: atom_id res chain seq x y z
N MET A 1 -5.13 -90.75 -50.38
CA MET A 1 -5.80 -90.55 -51.68
C MET A 1 -5.45 -89.14 -52.13
N GLN A 2 -4.79 -89.00 -53.29
CA GLN A 2 -4.39 -87.79 -54.03
C GLN A 2 -3.42 -86.81 -53.33
N LEU A 3 -2.18 -86.56 -53.77
CA LEU A 3 -1.55 -86.15 -55.05
C LEU A 3 -1.07 -84.69 -54.98
N THR A 4 0.26 -84.55 -55.03
CA THR A 4 1.05 -83.63 -55.87
C THR A 4 1.17 -82.12 -55.61
N HIS A 5 2.44 -81.75 -55.43
CA HIS A 5 3.25 -80.77 -56.20
C HIS A 5 3.04 -79.25 -56.15
N LYS A 6 4.23 -78.63 -55.97
CA LYS A 6 4.85 -77.53 -56.74
C LYS A 6 4.54 -76.08 -56.34
N THR A 7 5.55 -75.50 -55.69
CA THR A 7 6.35 -74.33 -56.13
C THR A 7 5.62 -73.19 -56.85
N ASN A 8 5.72 -71.96 -56.32
CA ASN A 8 6.46 -70.89 -56.98
C ASN A 8 6.69 -69.65 -56.10
N LEU A 9 7.85 -69.04 -56.38
CA LEU A 9 8.37 -67.75 -55.96
C LEU A 9 7.39 -66.58 -56.18
N PHE A 10 7.40 -65.58 -55.30
CA PHE A 10 7.97 -64.24 -55.56
C PHE A 10 7.63 -63.25 -54.40
N GLN A 11 8.58 -62.35 -54.16
CA GLN A 11 8.51 -61.24 -53.21
C GLN A 11 7.35 -60.28 -53.51
N ALA A 12 6.71 -59.77 -52.46
CA ALA A 12 6.01 -58.49 -52.49
C ALA A 12 6.15 -57.81 -51.11
N SER A 13 7.03 -56.81 -51.04
CA SER A 13 7.10 -55.86 -49.94
C SER A 13 5.79 -55.07 -49.88
N TRP A 14 5.02 -55.24 -48.81
CA TRP A 14 3.93 -54.33 -48.46
C TRP A 14 4.31 -53.57 -47.19
N LEU A 15 4.61 -52.28 -47.39
CA LEU A 15 4.57 -51.25 -46.37
C LEU A 15 3.15 -51.20 -45.79
N LEU A 16 2.93 -51.77 -44.61
CA LEU A 16 1.78 -51.39 -43.80
C LEU A 16 2.11 -50.11 -43.04
N SER A 17 1.73 -48.99 -43.66
CA SER A 17 1.48 -47.72 -43.00
C SER A 17 0.38 -47.92 -41.96
N SER A 18 0.76 -48.16 -40.70
CA SER A 18 -0.18 -48.03 -39.59
C SER A 18 -0.51 -46.55 -39.41
N PHE A 19 -1.70 -46.17 -39.91
CA PHE A 19 -2.41 -44.96 -39.55
C PHE A 19 -2.58 -44.91 -38.03
N LEU A 20 -1.66 -44.23 -37.34
CA LEU A 20 -1.96 -43.70 -36.01
C LEU A 20 -2.68 -42.37 -36.25
N SER A 21 -4.01 -42.44 -36.26
CA SER A 21 -4.88 -41.28 -36.19
C SER A 21 -4.58 -40.56 -34.88
N VAL A 22 -3.66 -39.60 -34.91
CA VAL A 22 -3.49 -38.64 -33.82
C VAL A 22 -4.78 -37.83 -33.82
N PHE A 23 -5.65 -38.12 -32.86
CA PHE A 23 -6.58 -37.12 -32.38
C PHE A 23 -5.74 -35.97 -31.85
N LEU A 24 -5.46 -34.98 -32.71
CA LEU A 24 -5.14 -33.64 -32.26
C LEU A 24 -6.40 -33.13 -31.59
N PHE A 25 -6.55 -33.47 -30.30
CA PHE A 25 -7.32 -32.61 -29.42
C PHE A 25 -6.68 -31.24 -29.56
N GLY A 26 -7.38 -30.36 -30.27
CA GLY A 26 -7.15 -28.93 -30.24
C GLY A 26 -7.42 -28.47 -28.82
N SER A 27 -6.46 -28.71 -27.94
CA SER A 27 -6.39 -28.07 -26.64
C SER A 27 -6.26 -26.60 -26.98
N THR A 28 -7.28 -25.80 -26.68
CA THR A 28 -7.10 -24.36 -26.62
C THR A 28 -5.96 -24.14 -25.65
N VAL A 29 -4.77 -23.77 -26.14
CA VAL A 29 -3.65 -23.39 -25.27
C VAL A 29 -4.16 -22.18 -24.51
N LYS A 30 -4.55 -22.40 -23.26
CA LYS A 30 -4.98 -21.34 -22.37
C LYS A 30 -3.77 -20.43 -22.20
N ALA A 31 -3.91 -19.16 -22.57
CA ALA A 31 -2.84 -18.19 -22.34
C ALA A 31 -2.60 -18.09 -20.82
N ALA A 32 -1.34 -18.17 -20.43
CA ALA A 32 -0.93 -17.97 -19.05
C ALA A 32 -1.27 -16.53 -18.62
N THR A 33 -1.43 -16.27 -17.32
CA THR A 33 -1.65 -14.93 -16.78
C THR A 33 -0.57 -14.52 -15.80
N ILE A 34 -0.29 -13.22 -15.68
CA ILE A 34 0.55 -12.72 -14.58
C ILE A 34 -0.24 -12.85 -13.27
N ALA A 35 0.24 -13.67 -12.35
CA ALA A 35 -0.33 -13.84 -11.03
C ALA A 35 0.17 -12.77 -10.04
N SER A 36 1.46 -12.43 -10.10
CA SER A 36 2.04 -11.37 -9.26
C SER A 36 3.31 -10.79 -9.85
N TRP A 37 3.67 -9.58 -9.42
CA TRP A 37 4.98 -8.99 -9.69
C TRP A 37 5.36 -7.99 -8.60
N TYR A 38 6.65 -7.77 -8.42
CA TYR A 38 7.21 -6.85 -7.44
C TYR A 38 8.60 -6.39 -7.85
N PHE A 39 8.88 -5.09 -7.70
CA PHE A 39 10.23 -4.53 -7.87
C PHE A 39 10.79 -4.04 -6.54
N ASP A 40 11.92 -4.60 -6.12
CA ASP A 40 12.73 -4.13 -4.99
C ASP A 40 13.75 -3.10 -5.49
N SER A 41 13.48 -1.82 -5.27
CA SER A 41 14.36 -0.73 -5.69
C SER A 41 15.67 -0.65 -4.91
N ASN A 42 15.77 -1.27 -3.72
CA ASN A 42 17.02 -1.27 -2.95
C ASN A 42 17.99 -2.34 -3.47
N ARG A 43 17.45 -3.45 -3.97
CA ARG A 43 18.23 -4.55 -4.54
C ARG A 43 18.28 -4.50 -6.07
N ASN A 44 17.60 -3.57 -6.71
CA ASN A 44 17.37 -3.56 -8.16
C ASN A 44 16.87 -4.92 -8.66
N HIS A 45 15.92 -5.50 -7.96
CA HIS A 45 15.51 -6.89 -8.15
C HIS A 45 14.03 -6.96 -8.49
N LEU A 46 13.70 -7.44 -9.69
CA LEU A 46 12.33 -7.69 -10.12
C LEU A 46 11.98 -9.15 -9.86
N LYS A 47 10.79 -9.41 -9.29
CA LYS A 47 10.19 -10.75 -9.22
C LYS A 47 8.83 -10.74 -9.88
N PHE A 48 8.47 -11.82 -10.55
CA PHE A 48 7.14 -12.03 -11.08
C PHE A 48 6.77 -13.51 -11.12
N SER A 49 5.47 -13.78 -11.14
CA SER A 49 4.91 -15.12 -11.19
C SER A 49 3.78 -15.21 -12.20
N THR A 50 3.66 -16.37 -12.83
CA THR A 50 2.56 -16.73 -13.74
C THR A 50 1.72 -17.86 -13.14
N ASP A 51 0.53 -18.12 -13.69
CA ASP A 51 -0.30 -19.27 -13.30
C ASP A 51 0.11 -20.57 -14.02
N GLU A 52 0.66 -20.45 -15.22
CA GLU A 52 1.24 -21.54 -16.02
C GLU A 52 2.73 -21.29 -16.27
N GLN A 53 3.46 -22.32 -16.70
CA GLN A 53 4.88 -22.21 -17.00
C GLN A 53 5.12 -21.31 -18.23
N VAL A 54 6.04 -20.35 -18.11
CA VAL A 54 6.48 -19.47 -19.19
C VAL A 54 7.99 -19.34 -19.22
N GLN A 55 8.57 -19.12 -20.40
CA GLN A 55 9.98 -18.76 -20.57
C GLN A 55 10.12 -17.26 -20.89
N PRO A 56 10.59 -16.41 -19.96
CA PRO A 56 10.79 -14.98 -20.21
C PRO A 56 11.96 -14.71 -21.17
N GLN A 57 11.85 -13.62 -21.93
CA GLN A 57 12.90 -13.12 -22.82
C GLN A 57 13.33 -11.73 -22.38
N VAL A 58 14.61 -11.53 -22.09
CA VAL A 58 15.14 -10.26 -21.58
C VAL A 58 16.03 -9.60 -22.63
N GLN A 59 15.77 -8.33 -22.92
CA GLN A 59 16.55 -7.54 -23.87
C GLN A 59 16.65 -6.07 -23.45
N LEU A 60 17.74 -5.41 -23.82
CA LEU A 60 17.84 -3.95 -23.69
C LEU A 60 17.28 -3.30 -24.96
N ALA A 61 16.23 -2.51 -24.84
CA ALA A 61 15.57 -1.86 -25.98
C ALA A 61 15.64 -0.34 -25.81
N ASN A 62 16.59 0.32 -26.49
CA ASN A 62 17.08 1.68 -26.19
C ASN A 62 17.98 1.68 -24.92
N PRO A 63 19.12 2.41 -24.88
CA PRO A 63 20.02 2.42 -23.73
C PRO A 63 19.36 2.62 -22.37
N ASN A 64 18.21 3.29 -22.30
CA ASN A 64 17.53 3.58 -21.04
C ASN A 64 16.36 2.64 -20.69
N ARG A 65 16.14 1.52 -21.41
CA ARG A 65 15.07 0.57 -21.05
C ARG A 65 15.50 -0.88 -21.14
N LEU A 66 15.22 -1.62 -20.08
CA LEU A 66 15.21 -3.07 -20.11
C LEU A 66 13.79 -3.57 -20.38
N VAL A 67 13.66 -4.48 -21.31
CA VAL A 67 12.40 -5.11 -21.72
C VAL A 67 12.46 -6.59 -21.38
N ILE A 68 11.39 -7.08 -20.75
CA ILE A 68 11.17 -8.49 -20.44
C ILE A 68 9.85 -8.89 -21.11
N ASP A 69 9.94 -9.68 -22.16
CA ASP A 69 8.80 -10.23 -22.88
C ASP A 69 8.39 -11.57 -22.29
N LEU A 70 7.07 -11.78 -22.21
CA LEU A 70 6.43 -12.98 -21.69
C LEU A 70 5.51 -13.57 -22.78
N PRO A 71 6.06 -14.37 -23.70
CA PRO A 71 5.29 -15.00 -24.77
C PRO A 71 4.23 -15.96 -24.22
N GLY A 72 3.05 -15.98 -24.81
CA GLY A 72 1.92 -16.79 -24.38
C GLY A 72 1.23 -16.29 -23.10
N VAL A 73 1.61 -15.11 -22.59
CA VAL A 73 1.03 -14.54 -21.36
C VAL A 73 0.06 -13.39 -21.67
N THR A 74 -1.15 -13.49 -21.13
CA THR A 74 -2.15 -12.43 -21.06
C THR A 74 -2.08 -11.70 -19.72
N LEU A 75 -2.15 -10.37 -19.72
CA LEU A 75 -2.01 -9.57 -18.52
C LEU A 75 -3.16 -9.82 -17.52
N GLY A 76 -4.38 -10.03 -18.00
CA GLY A 76 -5.55 -10.31 -17.15
C GLY A 76 -6.07 -9.12 -16.33
N TYR A 77 -5.39 -7.97 -16.39
CA TYR A 77 -5.77 -6.71 -15.75
C TYR A 77 -5.30 -5.51 -16.58
N SER A 78 -5.71 -4.29 -16.21
CA SER A 78 -5.28 -3.07 -16.90
C SER A 78 -3.77 -2.84 -16.79
N PRO A 79 -3.09 -2.33 -17.83
CA PRO A 79 -1.66 -2.01 -17.76
C PRO A 79 -1.29 -1.19 -16.52
N VAL A 80 -0.21 -1.59 -15.84
CA VAL A 80 0.25 -0.95 -14.61
C VAL A 80 1.58 -0.27 -14.87
N SER A 81 1.75 0.95 -14.35
CA SER A 81 3.04 1.63 -14.26
C SER A 81 3.29 2.01 -12.81
N GLN A 82 4.44 1.56 -12.27
CA GLN A 82 4.89 1.90 -10.93
C GLN A 82 6.13 2.77 -11.03
N ARG A 83 6.10 3.95 -10.40
CA ARG A 83 7.32 4.74 -10.18
C ARG A 83 8.11 4.13 -9.03
N VAL A 84 9.39 3.84 -9.25
CA VAL A 84 10.21 3.06 -8.31
C VAL A 84 11.41 3.80 -7.72
N GLY A 85 11.79 4.94 -8.30
CA GLY A 85 12.93 5.74 -7.83
C GLY A 85 13.30 6.87 -8.77
N VAL A 86 14.47 7.48 -8.51
CA VAL A 86 14.98 8.62 -9.29
C VAL A 86 15.75 8.14 -10.54
N ILE A 87 16.59 7.11 -10.41
CA ILE A 87 17.43 6.59 -11.51
C ILE A 87 16.73 5.47 -12.26
N ILE A 88 16.26 4.42 -11.57
CA ILE A 88 15.26 3.52 -12.12
C ILE A 88 13.92 4.19 -11.86
N ARG A 89 13.31 4.75 -12.90
CA ARG A 89 12.15 5.65 -12.76
C ARG A 89 10.85 4.89 -12.67
N GLU A 90 10.71 3.86 -13.51
CA GLU A 90 9.43 3.23 -13.75
C GLU A 90 9.62 1.73 -14.03
N VAL A 91 8.71 0.92 -13.51
CA VAL A 91 8.45 -0.44 -13.98
C VAL A 91 7.03 -0.48 -14.51
N LYS A 92 6.87 -0.79 -15.79
CA LYS A 92 5.58 -0.83 -16.48
C LYS A 92 5.30 -2.25 -16.95
N ILE A 93 4.09 -2.74 -16.74
CA ILE A 93 3.60 -4.01 -17.28
C ILE A 93 2.40 -3.73 -18.17
N ALA A 94 2.44 -4.19 -19.42
CA ALA A 94 1.37 -3.98 -20.38
C ALA A 94 1.26 -5.15 -21.37
N GLN A 95 0.04 -5.40 -21.86
CA GLN A 95 -0.17 -6.26 -23.02
C GLN A 95 0.37 -5.55 -24.27
N VAL A 96 1.25 -6.19 -25.03
CA VAL A 96 1.78 -5.64 -26.29
C VAL A 96 0.93 -6.09 -27.47
N ASN A 97 0.57 -7.36 -27.48
CA ASN A 97 -0.38 -7.99 -28.39
C ASN A 97 -1.05 -9.17 -27.66
N PRO A 98 -2.11 -9.80 -28.18
CA PRO A 98 -2.84 -10.86 -27.47
C PRO A 98 -2.00 -12.04 -26.97
N GLY A 99 -0.83 -12.29 -27.58
CA GLY A 99 0.08 -13.38 -27.23
C GLY A 99 1.34 -12.98 -26.48
N ASN A 100 1.50 -11.70 -26.07
CA ASN A 100 2.72 -11.26 -25.38
C ASN A 100 2.44 -10.13 -24.38
N THR A 101 2.78 -10.38 -23.11
CA THR A 101 2.82 -9.38 -22.04
C THR A 101 4.26 -8.91 -21.85
N ARG A 102 4.44 -7.60 -21.66
CA ARG A 102 5.77 -7.01 -21.53
C ARG A 102 5.92 -6.26 -20.22
N ILE A 103 7.04 -6.51 -19.53
CA ILE A 103 7.54 -5.70 -18.43
C ILE A 103 8.65 -4.79 -18.97
N VAL A 104 8.57 -3.50 -18.70
CA VAL A 104 9.55 -2.49 -19.09
C VAL A 104 10.09 -1.80 -17.86
N VAL A 105 11.40 -1.84 -17.66
CA VAL A 105 12.11 -1.09 -16.63
C VAL A 105 12.76 0.14 -17.29
N THR A 106 12.27 1.33 -16.95
CA THR A 106 12.73 2.60 -17.55
C THR A 106 13.69 3.33 -16.62
N LEU A 107 14.86 3.69 -17.15
CA LEU A 107 15.87 4.51 -16.49
C LEU A 107 15.65 6.01 -16.75
N ALA A 108 16.23 6.84 -15.89
CA ALA A 108 16.36 8.27 -16.12
C ALA A 108 17.25 8.54 -17.35
N PRO A 109 17.01 9.67 -18.07
CA PRO A 109 17.89 10.07 -19.18
C PRO A 109 19.36 10.11 -18.75
N GLY A 110 20.24 9.60 -19.62
CA GLY A 110 21.68 9.52 -19.35
C GLY A 110 22.12 8.32 -18.49
N TYR A 111 21.26 7.32 -18.27
CA TYR A 111 21.63 6.06 -17.61
C TYR A 111 21.32 4.84 -18.49
N THR A 112 22.14 3.79 -18.36
CA THR A 112 21.96 2.48 -19.00
C THR A 112 22.25 1.34 -18.03
N PHE A 113 21.78 0.13 -18.34
CA PHE A 113 22.30 -1.09 -17.73
C PHE A 113 23.43 -1.68 -18.59
N ASP A 114 24.35 -2.41 -17.95
CA ASP A 114 25.22 -3.35 -18.66
C ASP A 114 24.42 -4.64 -18.92
N PRO A 115 24.10 -4.98 -20.19
CA PRO A 115 23.27 -6.12 -20.51
C PRO A 115 23.89 -7.46 -20.06
N ALA A 116 25.23 -7.58 -20.03
CA ALA A 116 25.92 -8.80 -19.60
C ALA A 116 25.74 -9.09 -18.11
N GLN A 117 25.31 -8.11 -17.32
CA GLN A 117 25.14 -8.22 -15.88
C GLN A 117 23.69 -8.37 -15.43
N VAL A 118 22.73 -8.40 -16.36
CA VAL A 118 21.33 -8.70 -16.05
C VAL A 118 21.19 -10.21 -15.85
N LYS A 119 20.80 -10.64 -14.64
CA LYS A 119 20.66 -12.08 -14.33
C LYS A 119 19.20 -12.46 -14.22
N LEU A 120 18.73 -13.29 -15.15
CA LEU A 120 17.43 -13.97 -15.09
C LEU A 120 17.61 -15.31 -14.35
N GLN A 121 16.78 -15.56 -13.34
CA GLN A 121 16.78 -16.80 -12.57
C GLN A 121 15.35 -17.33 -12.42
N GLN A 122 15.19 -18.62 -12.65
CA GLN A 122 13.94 -19.34 -12.34
C GLN A 122 13.99 -19.76 -10.87
N GLU A 123 13.08 -19.24 -10.03
CA GLU A 123 12.99 -19.61 -8.60
C GLU A 123 12.11 -20.86 -8.41
N SER A 124 11.14 -21.08 -9.29
CA SER A 124 10.34 -22.30 -9.41
C SER A 124 9.66 -22.35 -10.79
N VAL A 125 8.89 -23.40 -11.09
CA VAL A 125 8.22 -23.59 -12.39
C VAL A 125 7.50 -22.32 -12.89
N ASN A 126 6.83 -21.59 -11.98
CA ASN A 126 6.03 -20.41 -12.30
C ASN A 126 6.53 -19.10 -11.67
N ASN A 127 7.73 -19.08 -11.07
CA ASN A 127 8.27 -17.87 -10.43
C ASN A 127 9.65 -17.54 -11.01
N TRP A 128 9.82 -16.27 -11.37
CA TRP A 128 11.01 -15.75 -12.00
C TRP A 128 11.52 -14.52 -11.27
N SER A 129 12.83 -14.34 -11.31
CA SER A 129 13.51 -13.20 -10.74
C SER A 129 14.54 -12.63 -11.71
N VAL A 130 14.61 -11.30 -11.81
CA VAL A 130 15.55 -10.56 -12.66
C VAL A 130 16.35 -9.60 -11.79
N GLN A 131 17.61 -9.95 -11.55
CA GLN A 131 18.56 -9.08 -10.86
C GLN A 131 19.13 -8.09 -11.87
N LEU A 132 18.84 -6.81 -11.67
CA LEU A 132 19.39 -5.73 -12.48
C LEU A 132 20.70 -5.23 -11.86
N PRO A 133 21.72 -4.92 -12.68
CA PRO A 133 22.95 -4.29 -12.18
C PRO A 133 22.68 -2.86 -11.72
N LYS A 134 23.70 -2.23 -11.11
CA LYS A 134 23.62 -0.79 -10.83
C LYS A 134 23.59 -0.01 -12.16
N PRO A 135 22.67 0.95 -12.35
CA PRO A 135 22.65 1.78 -13.54
C PRO A 135 23.97 2.55 -13.71
N ILE A 136 24.49 2.59 -14.93
CA ILE A 136 25.72 3.27 -15.31
C ILE A 136 25.34 4.60 -15.96
N LYS A 137 25.94 5.71 -15.52
CA LYS A 137 25.76 7.02 -16.15
C LYS A 137 26.46 7.00 -17.51
N GLN A 138 25.72 7.27 -18.57
CA GLN A 138 26.28 7.45 -19.90
C GLN A 138 27.02 8.78 -19.96
N ASN A 139 28.33 8.73 -20.23
CA ASN A 139 29.06 9.91 -20.66
C ASN A 139 28.61 10.24 -22.08
N LEU A 140 27.73 11.23 -22.22
CA LEU A 140 27.37 11.83 -23.51
C LEU A 140 28.53 12.64 -24.15
N SER A 141 29.75 12.51 -23.61
CA SER A 141 30.95 13.28 -23.98
C SER A 141 31.93 12.48 -24.84
N ARG A 142 31.44 11.66 -25.78
CA ARG A 142 32.27 11.02 -26.83
C ARG A 142 31.68 11.14 -28.25
N LEU A 143 30.84 12.13 -28.48
CA LEU A 143 30.59 12.66 -29.81
C LEU A 143 30.85 14.17 -29.72
N ASN A 144 31.97 14.60 -30.29
CA ASN A 144 32.45 15.98 -30.47
C ASN A 144 32.92 16.75 -29.23
N ARG A 145 34.24 16.81 -29.02
CA ARG A 145 35.06 18.05 -29.22
C ARG A 145 36.54 17.86 -28.85
N PRO A 146 37.46 18.61 -29.50
CA PRO A 146 38.91 18.43 -29.40
C PRO A 146 39.51 18.92 -28.08
N GLN A 147 40.67 18.35 -27.73
CA GLN A 147 41.44 18.63 -26.52
C GLN A 147 42.00 20.06 -26.49
N ILE A 148 41.89 20.73 -25.34
CA ILE A 148 42.80 21.82 -24.94
C ILE A 148 43.18 21.62 -23.47
N GLN A 149 44.48 21.47 -23.22
CA GLN A 149 45.14 21.54 -21.91
C GLN A 149 45.29 23.01 -21.47
N VAL A 150 45.05 23.34 -20.18
CA VAL A 150 45.98 24.19 -19.38
C VAL A 150 45.81 23.92 -17.86
N SER A 151 46.95 24.00 -17.17
CA SER A 151 47.33 23.79 -15.75
C SER A 151 46.77 24.80 -14.71
N PRO A 152 46.99 24.60 -13.38
CA PRO A 152 46.26 25.28 -12.30
C PRO A 152 46.98 26.52 -11.74
N THR A 153 46.23 27.43 -11.12
CA THR A 153 46.81 28.50 -10.28
C THR A 153 45.97 28.74 -9.02
N VAL A 154 46.67 28.80 -7.89
CA VAL A 154 46.21 29.08 -6.53
C VAL A 154 45.99 30.59 -6.33
N LYS A 155 45.00 31.02 -5.52
CA LYS A 155 45.08 32.23 -4.67
C LYS A 155 44.05 32.26 -3.53
N LYS A 156 44.44 32.96 -2.46
CA LYS A 156 43.95 33.02 -1.07
C LYS A 156 42.84 34.06 -0.79
N SER A 157 42.13 33.81 0.33
CA SER A 157 41.48 34.76 1.29
C SER A 157 40.25 35.56 0.78
N ALA A 158 39.28 36.01 1.60
CA ALA A 158 39.28 36.37 3.02
C ALA A 158 37.85 36.33 3.65
N ASN A 159 37.81 36.46 4.97
CA ASN A 159 36.64 36.56 5.87
C ASN A 159 35.66 37.71 5.54
N LEU A 160 34.38 37.54 5.89
CA LEU A 160 33.50 38.63 6.38
C LEU A 160 32.26 38.10 7.13
N SER A 161 31.76 38.98 8.00
CA SER A 161 31.11 38.74 9.29
C SER A 161 29.57 38.59 9.25
N VAL A 162 29.04 38.05 10.35
CA VAL A 162 27.63 37.83 10.69
C VAL A 162 26.82 39.12 10.90
N ARG A 163 25.54 39.13 10.49
CA ARG A 163 24.47 39.93 11.10
C ARG A 163 23.10 39.22 11.04
N LEU A 164 22.43 39.15 12.18
CA LEU A 164 21.04 38.69 12.39
C LEU A 164 20.04 39.83 12.16
N PRO A 165 18.83 39.58 11.61
CA PRO A 165 17.70 40.51 11.73
C PRO A 165 16.78 40.20 12.93
N LYS A 166 16.25 41.29 13.51
CA LYS A 166 15.33 41.40 14.66
C LYS A 166 13.84 41.34 14.23
N PRO A 167 12.88 41.20 15.17
CA PRO A 167 11.55 40.62 14.93
C PRO A 167 10.52 41.60 14.35
N ILE A 168 9.56 41.06 13.60
CA ILE A 168 8.43 41.81 13.01
C ILE A 168 7.23 41.80 13.97
N THR A 169 6.65 42.99 14.14
CA THR A 169 5.55 43.40 15.00
C THR A 169 4.19 42.82 14.57
N ARG A 170 3.32 42.58 15.57
CA ARG A 170 1.91 42.15 15.44
C ARG A 170 1.07 43.11 14.58
N LEU A 171 0.20 42.55 13.74
CA LEU A 171 -0.92 43.24 13.11
C LEU A 171 -2.24 42.68 13.66
N ASN A 172 -3.14 43.61 13.99
CA ASN A 172 -4.44 43.42 14.61
C ASN A 172 -5.41 42.58 13.75
N THR A 173 -6.18 41.72 14.40
CA THR A 173 -7.32 41.01 13.81
C THR A 173 -8.61 41.72 14.24
N PRO A 174 -9.54 42.07 13.33
CA PRO A 174 -10.83 42.62 13.73
C PRO A 174 -11.76 41.53 14.27
N GLU A 175 -12.43 41.84 15.39
CA GLU A 175 -13.51 41.06 15.99
C GLU A 175 -14.69 40.90 15.01
N ILE A 176 -15.07 39.66 14.73
CA ILE A 176 -16.36 39.35 14.11
C ILE A 176 -17.35 39.03 15.23
N LYS A 177 -18.41 39.85 15.32
CA LYS A 177 -19.55 39.66 16.21
C LYS A 177 -20.26 38.35 15.90
N ALA A 178 -20.37 37.48 16.90
CA ALA A 178 -21.22 36.30 16.85
C ALA A 178 -22.70 36.68 17.03
N SER A 179 -23.55 36.16 16.15
CA SER A 179 -24.99 36.04 16.37
C SER A 179 -25.37 34.56 16.53
N PRO A 180 -26.44 34.24 17.29
CA PRO A 180 -26.46 33.08 18.17
C PRO A 180 -27.25 31.88 17.61
N ASN A 181 -27.05 30.72 18.27
CA ASN A 181 -27.77 29.45 18.19
C ASN A 181 -27.42 28.47 17.05
N LEU A 182 -26.32 27.74 17.23
CA LEU A 182 -26.24 26.33 16.86
C LEU A 182 -26.10 25.55 18.17
N SER A 183 -27.03 24.63 18.44
CA SER A 183 -26.89 23.65 19.53
C SER A 183 -25.50 23.05 19.47
N GLU A 184 -24.75 23.00 20.58
CA GLU A 184 -23.38 22.46 20.65
C GLU A 184 -23.26 21.18 19.82
N SER A 185 -22.73 21.30 18.60
CA SER A 185 -22.58 20.15 17.72
C SER A 185 -21.56 19.24 18.40
N LYS A 186 -21.96 17.99 18.66
CA LYS A 186 -21.11 17.03 19.33
C LYS A 186 -19.93 16.72 18.41
N LEU A 187 -18.79 17.37 18.64
CA LEU A 187 -17.59 17.17 17.85
C LEU A 187 -17.01 15.76 18.09
N PHE A 188 -17.02 14.91 17.07
CA PHE A 188 -16.23 13.69 17.05
C PHE A 188 -14.76 14.03 17.15
N ALA A 189 -14.08 13.35 18.08
CA ALA A 189 -12.68 13.62 18.41
C ALA A 189 -12.37 15.08 18.81
N GLY A 190 -13.39 15.91 19.10
CA GLY A 190 -13.22 17.35 19.33
C GLY A 190 -12.80 18.14 18.09
N VAL A 191 -12.92 17.57 16.88
CA VAL A 191 -12.44 18.19 15.63
C VAL A 191 -13.41 18.13 14.46
N VAL A 192 -14.27 17.12 14.38
CA VAL A 192 -15.22 16.96 13.25
C VAL A 192 -16.64 16.96 13.80
N PRO A 193 -17.56 17.81 13.31
CA PRO A 193 -18.94 17.77 13.79
C PRO A 193 -19.61 16.46 13.35
N LEU A 194 -20.37 15.83 14.25
CA LEU A 194 -21.27 14.73 13.88
C LEU A 194 -22.63 15.31 13.52
N HIS A 195 -23.05 15.08 12.28
CA HIS A 195 -24.33 15.53 11.76
C HIS A 195 -25.32 14.37 11.78
N SER A 196 -25.66 13.79 10.63
CA SER A 196 -26.73 12.80 10.52
C SER A 196 -26.20 11.38 10.26
N PRO A 197 -26.88 10.33 10.76
CA PRO A 197 -26.63 8.98 10.29
C PRO A 197 -26.89 8.85 8.79
N MET A 198 -26.08 8.07 8.06
CA MET A 198 -26.26 7.73 6.64
C MET A 198 -27.44 6.77 6.44
N LYS A 199 -28.68 7.26 6.64
CA LYS A 199 -29.91 6.46 6.71
C LYS A 199 -30.18 5.62 5.46
N GLY A 200 -29.77 6.08 4.27
CA GLY A 200 -29.94 5.32 3.02
C GLY A 200 -28.99 4.13 2.87
N LEU A 201 -27.89 4.13 3.61
CA LEU A 201 -26.86 3.10 3.57
C LEU A 201 -27.11 1.99 4.61
N GLU A 202 -27.61 2.36 5.79
CA GLU A 202 -27.77 1.44 6.92
C GLU A 202 -28.60 0.18 6.60
N PRO A 203 -29.75 0.24 5.88
CA PRO A 203 -30.51 -0.96 5.49
C PRO A 203 -29.72 -1.91 4.59
N GLN A 204 -28.92 -1.39 3.66
CA GLN A 204 -28.10 -2.19 2.74
C GLN A 204 -26.99 -2.93 3.51
N ILE A 205 -26.36 -2.24 4.46
CA ILE A 205 -25.35 -2.84 5.34
C ILE A 205 -25.97 -3.89 6.27
N LYS A 206 -27.16 -3.63 6.83
CA LYS A 206 -27.89 -4.62 7.65
C LYS A 206 -28.28 -5.86 6.84
N ALA A 207 -28.75 -5.70 5.60
CA ALA A 207 -29.02 -6.83 4.70
C ALA A 207 -27.75 -7.65 4.41
N LEU A 208 -26.63 -6.97 4.16
CA LEU A 208 -25.33 -7.62 4.03
C LEU A 208 -24.94 -8.38 5.32
N MET A 209 -25.08 -7.76 6.49
CA MET A 209 -24.82 -8.41 7.79
C MET A 209 -25.66 -9.67 7.99
N ASN A 210 -26.92 -9.67 7.58
CA ASN A 210 -27.78 -10.85 7.67
C ASN A 210 -27.27 -12.02 6.79
N ARG A 211 -26.73 -11.73 5.59
CA ARG A 211 -26.09 -12.76 4.73
C ARG A 211 -24.83 -13.34 5.36
N TYR A 212 -24.18 -12.58 6.23
CA TYR A 212 -22.95 -12.96 6.95
C TYR A 212 -23.21 -13.08 8.48
N SER A 213 -24.37 -13.58 8.90
CA SER A 213 -24.83 -13.55 10.30
C SER A 213 -23.93 -14.28 11.30
N PHE A 214 -23.05 -15.17 10.83
CA PHE A 214 -22.04 -15.86 11.64
C PHE A 214 -20.80 -14.99 11.96
N LEU A 215 -20.67 -13.80 11.37
CA LEU A 215 -19.59 -12.85 11.64
C LEU A 215 -19.97 -11.91 12.78
N GLN A 216 -19.01 -11.60 13.65
CA GLN A 216 -19.16 -10.51 14.62
C GLN A 216 -18.46 -9.27 14.08
N THR A 217 -19.23 -8.22 13.78
CA THR A 217 -18.72 -7.02 13.11
C THR A 217 -18.84 -5.78 13.99
N GLY A 218 -18.02 -4.79 13.70
CA GLY A 218 -18.13 -3.43 14.22
C GLY A 218 -17.54 -2.46 13.20
N MET A 219 -18.20 -1.36 12.93
CA MET A 219 -17.76 -0.42 11.89
C MET A 219 -18.18 1.01 12.19
N PHE A 220 -17.33 1.94 11.76
CA PHE A 220 -17.56 3.37 11.85
C PHE A 220 -17.02 4.05 10.59
N PHE A 221 -17.87 4.84 9.93
CA PHE A 221 -17.50 5.66 8.78
C PHE A 221 -17.98 7.09 9.02
N LEU A 222 -17.22 8.09 8.56
CA LEU A 222 -17.52 9.50 8.75
C LEU A 222 -17.11 10.29 7.51
N ASP A 223 -18.07 10.90 6.83
CA ASP A 223 -17.84 11.92 5.81
C ASP A 223 -17.31 13.17 6.53
N LEU A 224 -16.12 13.63 6.14
CA LEU A 224 -15.44 14.75 6.77
C LEU A 224 -15.95 16.11 6.27
N ASP A 225 -16.64 16.14 5.13
CA ASP A 225 -17.07 17.38 4.50
C ASP A 225 -18.40 17.86 5.08
N ASN A 226 -19.31 16.93 5.42
CA ASN A 226 -20.62 17.25 5.97
C ASN A 226 -20.92 16.65 7.34
N GLY A 227 -20.03 15.79 7.88
CA GLY A 227 -20.20 15.20 9.20
C GLY A 227 -21.19 14.02 9.27
N ASP A 228 -21.72 13.55 8.15
CA ASP A 228 -22.60 12.38 8.12
C ASP A 228 -21.81 11.10 8.41
N TYR A 229 -22.44 10.15 9.09
CA TYR A 229 -21.73 8.98 9.61
C TYR A 229 -22.52 7.67 9.53
N LEU A 230 -21.81 6.55 9.50
CA LEU A 230 -22.35 5.21 9.72
C LEU A 230 -21.71 4.64 10.98
N ASP A 231 -22.50 4.26 11.97
CA ASP A 231 -22.04 3.61 13.19
C ASP A 231 -22.84 2.34 13.46
N ILE A 232 -22.19 1.20 13.29
CA ILE A 232 -22.77 -0.11 13.62
C ILE A 232 -21.81 -0.82 14.55
N GLY A 233 -22.11 -0.74 15.86
CA GLY A 233 -21.28 -1.31 16.92
C GLY A 233 -19.85 -0.77 16.88
N GLY A 234 -19.67 0.51 16.52
CA GLY A 234 -18.35 1.11 16.34
C GLY A 234 -17.55 1.22 17.63
N ASP A 235 -18.21 1.25 18.79
CA ASP A 235 -17.62 1.27 20.14
C ASP A 235 -17.25 -0.12 20.68
N ARG A 236 -17.68 -1.20 19.99
CA ARG A 236 -17.41 -2.57 20.40
C ARG A 236 -15.91 -2.85 20.44
N VAL A 237 -15.48 -3.50 21.52
CA VAL A 237 -14.07 -3.87 21.71
C VAL A 237 -13.71 -5.09 20.88
N PHE A 238 -12.65 -4.95 20.09
CA PHE A 238 -12.06 -6.04 19.31
C PHE A 238 -10.58 -6.19 19.66
N PRO A 239 -10.01 -7.40 19.53
CA PRO A 239 -8.58 -7.56 19.30
C PRO A 239 -8.12 -6.60 18.19
N ALA A 240 -7.06 -5.84 18.43
CA ALA A 240 -6.63 -4.81 17.50
C ALA A 240 -5.85 -5.40 16.32
N ALA A 241 -5.22 -6.56 16.49
CA ALA A 241 -4.23 -7.08 15.56
C ALA A 241 -3.22 -5.97 15.19
N SER A 242 -2.79 -5.90 13.93
CA SER A 242 -1.86 -4.85 13.49
C SER A 242 -2.49 -3.47 13.28
N THR A 243 -3.79 -3.27 13.51
CA THR A 243 -4.39 -1.91 13.38
C THR A 243 -3.90 -0.97 14.47
N ILE A 244 -3.50 -1.49 15.64
CA ILE A 244 -2.93 -0.69 16.75
C ILE A 244 -1.64 0.04 16.36
N LYS A 245 -1.00 -0.34 15.24
CA LYS A 245 0.17 0.36 14.70
C LYS A 245 -0.17 1.78 14.22
N LEU A 246 -1.44 2.05 13.90
CA LEU A 246 -1.91 3.38 13.51
C LEU A 246 -1.80 4.41 14.65
N PRO A 247 -2.37 4.19 15.86
CA PRO A 247 -2.15 5.13 16.97
C PRO A 247 -0.70 5.15 17.46
N ILE A 248 0.09 4.07 17.29
CA ILE A 248 1.54 4.08 17.54
C ILE A 248 2.27 5.02 16.55
N LEU A 249 1.89 5.01 15.28
CA LEU A 249 2.42 5.94 14.27
C LEU A 249 2.16 7.39 14.66
N LEU A 250 0.92 7.69 15.08
CA LEU A 250 0.54 9.01 15.54
C LEU A 250 1.36 9.46 16.77
N ALA A 251 1.62 8.53 17.70
CA ALA A 251 2.47 8.82 18.86
C ALA A 251 3.91 9.12 18.46
N PHE A 252 4.47 8.37 17.50
CA PHE A 252 5.81 8.61 16.98
C PHE A 252 5.95 10.01 16.38
N PHE A 253 5.02 10.40 15.52
CA PHE A 253 5.04 11.73 14.89
C PHE A 253 4.77 12.87 15.88
N GLN A 254 3.94 12.64 16.90
CA GLN A 254 3.76 13.61 17.98
C GLN A 254 5.07 13.83 18.77
N GLU A 255 5.86 12.77 18.99
CA GLU A 255 7.17 12.93 19.62
C GLU A 255 8.20 13.60 18.69
N LEU A 256 8.07 13.40 17.37
CA LEU A 256 8.93 14.02 16.36
C LEU A 256 8.73 15.53 16.36
N ASP A 257 7.47 15.98 16.30
CA ASP A 257 7.12 17.40 16.34
C ASP A 257 7.54 18.07 17.66
N ALA A 258 7.53 17.30 18.75
CA ALA A 258 7.99 17.78 20.04
C ALA A 258 9.52 17.72 20.24
N GLY A 259 10.29 17.33 19.21
CA GLY A 259 11.75 17.25 19.25
C GLY A 259 12.31 16.16 20.17
N ARG A 260 11.50 15.19 20.60
CA ARG A 260 11.90 14.11 21.52
C ARG A 260 12.38 12.84 20.80
N VAL A 261 12.10 12.73 19.51
CA VAL A 261 12.67 11.74 18.60
C VAL A 261 13.17 12.44 17.34
N SER A 262 14.16 11.86 16.68
CA SER A 262 14.56 12.23 15.32
C SER A 262 14.33 11.07 14.37
N LEU A 263 14.03 11.37 13.09
CA LEU A 263 13.91 10.37 12.03
C LEU A 263 15.21 9.57 11.83
N ASP A 264 16.36 10.17 12.14
CA ASP A 264 17.68 9.55 11.99
C ASP A 264 18.18 8.81 13.24
N ASP A 265 17.42 8.84 14.33
CA ASP A 265 17.73 8.11 15.56
C ASP A 265 18.03 6.65 15.24
N LYS A 266 19.16 6.14 15.75
CA LYS A 266 19.56 4.75 15.53
C LYS A 266 18.94 3.85 16.59
N LEU A 267 17.92 3.09 16.21
CA LEU A 267 17.25 2.11 17.05
C LEU A 267 17.95 0.76 16.93
N THR A 268 18.29 0.16 18.06
CA THR A 268 18.98 -1.14 18.09
C THR A 268 17.95 -2.27 18.16
N MET A 269 18.01 -3.22 17.22
CA MET A 269 17.16 -4.40 17.23
C MET A 269 17.66 -5.40 18.29
N ARG A 270 17.24 -5.19 19.54
CA ARG A 270 17.61 -6.05 20.67
C ARG A 270 16.86 -7.39 20.65
N ARG A 271 17.45 -8.41 21.28
CA ARG A 271 16.91 -9.78 21.32
C ARG A 271 15.48 -9.84 21.88
N ASP A 272 15.21 -9.07 22.93
CA ASP A 272 13.92 -9.00 23.64
C ASP A 272 12.78 -8.38 22.80
N LEU A 273 13.12 -7.66 21.73
CA LEU A 273 12.15 -6.98 20.87
C LEU A 273 11.83 -7.77 19.59
N VAL A 274 12.66 -8.77 19.24
CA VAL A 274 12.47 -9.62 18.06
C VAL A 274 11.31 -10.57 18.29
N THR A 275 10.39 -10.63 17.32
CA THR A 275 9.20 -11.46 17.41
C THR A 275 8.78 -11.98 16.02
N ASN A 276 7.97 -13.04 16.02
CA ASN A 276 7.53 -13.70 14.81
C ASN A 276 6.36 -12.96 14.14
N GLY A 277 5.91 -13.46 12.99
CA GLY A 277 4.74 -12.94 12.25
C GLY A 277 5.14 -12.08 11.06
N SER A 278 4.38 -11.01 10.79
CA SER A 278 4.69 -10.09 9.68
C SER A 278 5.97 -9.30 9.97
N GLY A 279 6.78 -9.08 8.93
CA GLY A 279 8.02 -8.34 9.01
C GLY A 279 9.22 -9.11 8.49
N VAL A 280 10.26 -8.37 8.12
CA VAL A 280 11.54 -8.93 7.65
C VAL A 280 12.66 -8.75 8.66
N MET A 281 12.50 -7.85 9.64
CA MET A 281 13.54 -7.57 10.64
C MET A 281 13.83 -8.78 11.54
N GLN A 282 12.87 -9.68 11.74
CA GLN A 282 13.05 -10.91 12.52
C GLN A 282 14.14 -11.85 11.96
N TYR A 283 14.49 -11.75 10.68
CA TYR A 283 15.49 -12.60 10.01
C TYR A 283 16.89 -11.97 9.99
N GLU A 284 17.03 -10.77 10.56
CA GLU A 284 18.26 -9.99 10.53
C GLU A 284 19.08 -10.24 11.80
N ARG A 285 20.37 -9.89 11.76
CA ARG A 285 21.26 -10.08 12.92
C ARG A 285 20.82 -9.19 14.08
N VAL A 286 20.58 -9.80 15.24
CA VAL A 286 20.34 -9.08 16.52
C VAL A 286 21.48 -8.06 16.76
N GLY A 287 21.12 -6.88 17.27
CA GLY A 287 22.03 -5.75 17.45
C GLY A 287 22.21 -4.87 16.21
N LYS A 288 21.68 -5.27 15.04
CA LYS A 288 21.61 -4.39 13.86
C LYS A 288 20.81 -3.13 14.21
N LYS A 289 21.31 -1.98 13.76
CA LYS A 289 20.70 -0.67 13.98
C LYS A 289 19.96 -0.19 12.74
N TYR A 290 18.81 0.41 12.95
CA TYR A 290 17.94 0.97 11.92
C TYR A 290 17.64 2.43 12.26
N THR A 291 17.39 3.29 11.26
CA THR A 291 16.87 4.63 11.57
C THR A 291 15.44 4.52 12.10
N ALA A 292 15.01 5.50 12.89
CA ALA A 292 13.62 5.57 13.33
C ALA A 292 12.66 5.66 12.14
N LEU A 293 13.02 6.41 11.08
CA LEU A 293 12.25 6.47 9.84
C LEU A 293 12.11 5.10 9.16
N GLU A 294 13.20 4.34 9.04
CA GLU A 294 13.13 3.00 8.45
C GLU A 294 12.26 2.08 9.31
N THR A 295 12.40 2.15 10.62
CA THR A 295 11.68 1.31 11.58
C THR A 295 10.17 1.61 11.55
N ILE A 296 9.77 2.88 11.64
CA ILE A 296 8.36 3.28 11.60
C ILE A 296 7.72 2.98 10.23
N THR A 297 8.49 3.12 9.14
CA THR A 297 8.02 2.76 7.79
C THR A 297 7.76 1.26 7.68
N LYS A 298 8.69 0.40 8.15
CA LYS A 298 8.47 -1.07 8.15
C LYS A 298 7.32 -1.49 9.04
N MET A 299 7.15 -0.83 10.19
CA MET A 299 6.03 -1.05 11.11
C MET A 299 4.68 -0.90 10.40
N ILE A 300 4.55 0.06 9.49
CA ILE A 300 3.29 0.33 8.78
C ILE A 300 3.20 -0.43 7.46
N VAL A 301 4.19 -0.25 6.57
CA VAL A 301 4.12 -0.66 5.15
C VAL A 301 3.98 -2.18 5.00
N ILE A 302 4.81 -2.94 5.73
CA ILE A 302 4.79 -4.40 5.72
C ILE A 302 4.33 -5.00 7.06
N SER A 303 3.81 -4.14 7.95
CA SER A 303 3.32 -4.55 9.26
C SER A 303 4.38 -5.26 10.11
N ASP A 304 5.65 -4.85 10.05
CA ASP A 304 6.74 -5.54 10.76
C ASP A 304 6.56 -5.49 12.29
N ASN A 305 6.46 -6.66 12.93
CA ASN A 305 6.20 -6.77 14.37
C ASN A 305 7.43 -6.39 15.21
N THR A 306 8.64 -6.80 14.81
CA THR A 306 9.89 -6.41 15.47
C THR A 306 10.09 -4.91 15.40
N ALA A 307 9.83 -4.30 14.24
CA ALA A 307 9.84 -2.84 14.10
C ALA A 307 8.84 -2.16 15.05
N THR A 308 7.65 -2.75 15.22
CA THR A 308 6.64 -2.21 16.13
C THR A 308 7.13 -2.23 17.57
N ASN A 309 7.74 -3.34 18.00
CA ASN A 309 8.28 -3.46 19.36
C ASN A 309 9.40 -2.46 19.61
N MET A 310 10.28 -2.24 18.63
CA MET A 310 11.33 -1.21 18.70
C MET A 310 10.76 0.20 18.83
N ILE A 311 9.68 0.53 18.11
CA ILE A 311 9.01 1.83 18.25
C ILE A 311 8.31 1.96 19.61
N ILE A 312 7.62 0.92 20.08
CA ILE A 312 7.00 0.93 21.41
C ILE A 312 8.06 1.18 22.49
N ASP A 313 9.18 0.48 22.43
CA ASP A 313 10.31 0.65 23.34
C ASP A 313 10.87 2.08 23.27
N ARG A 314 11.14 2.60 22.06
CA ARG A 314 11.66 3.96 21.85
C ARG A 314 10.73 5.06 22.39
N LEU A 315 9.42 4.83 22.36
CA LEU A 315 8.39 5.74 22.89
C LEU A 315 8.13 5.55 24.40
N GLY A 316 8.93 4.70 25.06
CA GLY A 316 8.93 4.49 26.50
C GLY A 316 7.91 3.46 27.00
N GLY A 317 7.52 2.52 26.14
CA GLY A 317 6.76 1.33 26.50
C GLY A 317 5.24 1.48 26.44
N ALA A 318 4.56 0.35 26.59
CA ALA A 318 3.11 0.23 26.46
C ALA A 318 2.34 1.14 27.45
N ALA A 319 2.82 1.30 28.69
CA ALA A 319 2.15 2.12 29.70
C ALA A 319 2.05 3.60 29.27
N LYS A 320 3.15 4.17 28.74
CA LYS A 320 3.16 5.55 28.23
C LYS A 320 2.25 5.72 27.02
N LEU A 321 2.29 4.77 26.08
CA LEU A 321 1.42 4.79 24.90
C LEU A 321 -0.07 4.68 25.28
N ASN A 322 -0.41 3.77 26.19
CA ASN A 322 -1.79 3.64 26.68
C ASN A 322 -2.27 4.92 27.38
N GLY A 323 -1.39 5.61 28.12
CA GLY A 323 -1.68 6.93 28.68
C GLY A 323 -2.05 7.96 27.61
N ARG A 324 -1.29 8.00 26.52
CA ARG A 324 -1.58 8.87 25.36
C ARG A 324 -2.88 8.51 24.68
N PHE A 325 -3.11 7.23 24.41
CA PHE A 325 -4.34 6.77 23.77
C PHE A 325 -5.58 7.22 24.55
N ARG A 326 -5.54 7.09 25.89
CA ARG A 326 -6.60 7.63 26.75
C ARG A 326 -6.75 9.15 26.64
N SER A 327 -5.64 9.90 26.64
CA SER A 327 -5.66 11.37 26.51
C SER A 327 -6.25 11.86 25.18
N TRP A 328 -6.19 11.02 24.13
CA TRP A 328 -6.78 11.29 22.83
C TRP A 328 -8.24 10.84 22.73
N GLY A 329 -8.80 10.29 23.81
CA GLY A 329 -10.15 9.75 23.85
C GLY A 329 -10.30 8.39 23.17
N LEU A 330 -9.20 7.64 22.96
CA LEU A 330 -9.24 6.26 22.50
C LEU A 330 -9.55 5.36 23.70
N LYS A 331 -10.83 5.03 23.89
CA LYS A 331 -11.33 4.41 25.13
C LYS A 331 -10.98 2.93 25.23
N ASN A 332 -10.90 2.26 24.08
CA ASN A 332 -10.80 0.82 23.94
C ASN A 332 -9.43 0.37 23.38
N THR A 333 -8.59 1.32 22.98
CA THR A 333 -7.25 1.08 22.42
C THR A 333 -6.21 0.87 23.52
N VAL A 334 -5.76 -0.37 23.69
CA VAL A 334 -4.83 -0.75 24.76
C VAL A 334 -3.80 -1.76 24.26
N ILE A 335 -2.51 -1.46 24.48
CA ILE A 335 -1.39 -2.39 24.33
C ILE A 335 -1.21 -3.11 25.67
N ARG A 336 -1.47 -4.41 25.71
CA ARG A 336 -1.25 -5.30 26.86
C ARG A 336 0.04 -6.08 26.72
N HIS A 337 0.37 -6.48 25.48
CA HIS A 337 1.60 -7.18 25.15
C HIS A 337 2.26 -6.56 23.92
N LEU A 338 3.58 -6.75 23.81
CA LEU A 338 4.31 -6.47 22.58
C LEU A 338 3.76 -7.30 21.41
N LEU A 339 4.07 -6.86 20.18
CA LEU A 339 3.58 -7.50 18.96
C LEU A 339 4.18 -8.90 18.79
N GLY A 340 3.51 -9.72 17.99
CA GLY A 340 3.49 -11.18 18.18
C GLY A 340 2.30 -11.66 19.01
N ASP A 341 1.45 -10.72 19.45
CA ASP A 341 0.17 -10.91 20.14
C ASP A 341 -0.89 -11.67 19.30
N PHE A 342 -0.60 -12.89 18.89
CA PHE A 342 -1.47 -13.73 18.06
C PHE A 342 -2.73 -14.20 18.82
N LYS A 343 -2.74 -14.10 20.15
CA LYS A 343 -3.92 -14.33 20.99
C LYS A 343 -4.87 -13.13 20.99
N GLY A 344 -4.46 -11.98 20.46
CA GLY A 344 -5.32 -10.80 20.32
C GLY A 344 -5.66 -10.12 21.64
N THR A 345 -4.69 -10.02 22.55
CA THR A 345 -4.86 -9.38 23.86
C THR A 345 -4.86 -7.85 23.79
N ASN A 346 -4.17 -7.27 22.79
CA ASN A 346 -4.21 -5.85 22.48
C ASN A 346 -5.59 -5.53 21.88
N THR A 347 -6.23 -4.47 22.36
CA THR A 347 -7.62 -4.14 21.98
C THR A 347 -7.72 -2.79 21.29
N THR A 348 -8.82 -2.59 20.55
CA THR A 348 -9.26 -1.31 19.95
C THR A 348 -10.76 -1.37 19.64
N SER A 349 -11.30 -0.32 19.02
CA SER A 349 -12.65 -0.30 18.43
C SER A 349 -12.62 0.46 17.09
N SER A 350 -13.68 0.34 16.28
CA SER A 350 -13.78 1.09 15.01
C SER A 350 -13.83 2.60 15.25
N GLN A 351 -14.60 3.06 16.23
CA GLN A 351 -14.66 4.46 16.63
C GLN A 351 -13.29 4.98 17.09
N ASP A 352 -12.53 4.21 17.87
CA ASP A 352 -11.18 4.62 18.28
C ASP A 352 -10.25 4.81 17.08
N MET A 353 -10.25 3.86 16.13
CA MET A 353 -9.40 3.99 14.95
C MET A 353 -9.82 5.16 14.05
N ALA A 354 -11.13 5.37 13.88
CA ALA A 354 -11.64 6.56 13.20
C ALA A 354 -11.27 7.85 13.93
N ARG A 355 -11.34 7.89 15.28
CA ARG A 355 -10.91 9.03 16.09
C ARG A 355 -9.42 9.32 15.94
N ALA A 356 -8.57 8.29 15.95
CA ALA A 356 -7.13 8.46 15.71
C ALA A 356 -6.85 9.06 14.32
N LEU A 357 -7.58 8.63 13.29
CA LEU A 357 -7.50 9.22 11.95
C LEU A 357 -8.03 10.65 11.90
N ALA A 358 -9.15 10.96 12.57
CA ALA A 358 -9.71 12.31 12.65
C ALA A 358 -8.69 13.30 13.26
N LEU A 359 -8.02 12.88 14.35
CA LEU A 359 -6.99 13.67 15.01
C LEU A 359 -5.74 13.87 14.14
N LEU A 360 -5.38 12.86 13.34
CA LEU A 360 -4.28 12.94 12.38
C LEU A 360 -4.59 13.93 11.25
N VAL A 361 -5.76 13.83 10.61
CA VAL A 361 -6.06 14.60 9.39
C VAL A 361 -6.43 16.06 9.65
N ASN A 362 -6.85 16.39 10.88
CA ASN A 362 -7.21 17.74 11.32
C ASN A 362 -6.08 18.48 12.07
N ASP A 363 -4.81 18.07 11.91
CA ASP A 363 -3.62 18.72 12.51
C ASP A 363 -3.70 18.94 14.04
N LYS A 364 -4.48 18.09 14.74
CA LYS A 364 -4.76 18.30 16.16
C LYS A 364 -3.65 17.82 17.08
N LEU A 365 -2.99 16.74 16.71
CA LEU A 365 -1.95 16.09 17.52
C LEU A 365 -0.55 16.17 16.93
N VAL A 366 -0.45 16.48 15.64
CA VAL A 366 0.80 16.53 14.86
C VAL A 366 0.77 17.74 13.93
N SER A 367 1.95 18.22 13.54
CA SER A 367 2.13 19.26 12.53
C SER A 367 1.65 18.79 11.16
N SER A 368 1.32 19.72 10.26
CA SER A 368 0.90 19.38 8.90
C SER A 368 1.98 18.62 8.12
N GLN A 369 3.27 18.87 8.40
CA GLN A 369 4.38 18.12 7.82
C GLN A 369 4.38 16.66 8.30
N SER A 370 4.27 16.44 9.61
CA SER A 370 4.19 15.11 10.21
C SER A 370 2.93 14.36 9.79
N LYS A 371 1.79 15.06 9.64
CA LYS A 371 0.57 14.51 9.04
C LYS A 371 0.85 13.96 7.65
N GLU A 372 1.42 14.75 6.75
CA GLU A 372 1.66 14.29 5.37
C GLU A 372 2.63 13.11 5.31
N GLN A 373 3.69 13.11 6.15
CA GLN A 373 4.60 11.97 6.25
C GLN A 373 3.88 10.71 6.77
N ALA A 374 3.05 10.83 7.81
CA ALA A 374 2.28 9.71 8.33
C ALA A 374 1.28 9.16 7.29
N LEU A 375 0.56 10.04 6.60
CA LEU A 375 -0.37 9.66 5.53
C LEU A 375 0.36 9.01 4.36
N ASP A 376 1.52 9.52 3.96
CA ASP A 376 2.35 8.92 2.91
C ASP A 376 2.76 7.48 3.25
N ILE A 377 3.26 7.25 4.46
CA ILE A 377 3.63 5.91 4.94
C ILE A 377 2.40 4.98 4.92
N LEU A 378 1.23 5.46 5.35
CA LEU A 378 -0.04 4.71 5.34
C LEU A 378 -0.57 4.42 3.93
N ARG A 379 -0.33 5.29 2.95
CA ARG A 379 -0.69 5.07 1.52
C ARG A 379 0.14 3.95 0.89
N HIS A 380 1.36 3.76 1.37
CA HIS A 380 2.32 2.79 0.82
C HIS A 380 2.19 1.37 1.39
N THR A 381 1.19 1.09 2.24
CA THR A 381 0.98 -0.27 2.77
C THR A 381 0.77 -1.31 1.67
N LYS A 382 1.37 -2.50 1.85
CA LYS A 382 1.35 -3.57 0.83
C LYS A 382 0.03 -4.35 0.82
N THR A 383 -0.62 -4.52 1.97
CA THR A 383 -1.87 -5.28 2.06
C THR A 383 -3.06 -4.40 1.67
N ARG A 384 -3.48 -4.44 0.40
CA ARG A 384 -4.57 -3.60 -0.12
C ARG A 384 -5.88 -4.36 -0.36
N THR A 385 -6.06 -5.50 0.29
CA THR A 385 -7.11 -6.49 -0.03
C THR A 385 -8.42 -6.31 0.76
N LEU A 386 -8.56 -5.23 1.53
CA LEU A 386 -9.70 -4.93 2.41
C LEU A 386 -10.46 -3.68 1.92
N LEU A 387 -10.49 -2.58 2.70
CA LEU A 387 -11.13 -1.34 2.28
C LEU A 387 -10.68 -0.89 0.88
N PRO A 388 -9.38 -0.91 0.52
CA PRO A 388 -8.95 -0.42 -0.80
C PRO A 388 -9.58 -1.18 -1.99
N ALA A 389 -9.97 -2.45 -1.80
CA ALA A 389 -10.57 -3.26 -2.85
C ALA A 389 -12.07 -2.97 -3.08
N GLY A 390 -12.70 -2.18 -2.21
CA GLY A 390 -14.05 -1.66 -2.42
C GLY A 390 -14.08 -0.23 -2.97
N LEU A 391 -12.93 0.43 -3.17
CA LEU A 391 -12.90 1.82 -3.62
C LEU A 391 -12.96 1.92 -5.16
N GLY A 392 -13.59 2.98 -5.65
CA GLY A 392 -13.62 3.32 -7.07
C GLY A 392 -12.27 3.77 -7.63
N LYS A 393 -12.18 3.81 -8.97
CA LYS A 393 -10.97 4.22 -9.68
C LYS A 393 -10.55 5.64 -9.28
N GLY A 394 -9.26 5.81 -9.00
CA GLY A 394 -8.68 7.11 -8.63
C GLY A 394 -8.78 7.47 -7.15
N ALA A 395 -9.54 6.72 -6.35
CA ALA A 395 -9.56 6.91 -4.91
C ALA A 395 -8.20 6.58 -4.29
N ILE A 396 -7.77 7.44 -3.36
CA ILE A 396 -6.53 7.27 -2.60
C ILE A 396 -6.92 6.93 -1.17
N ILE A 397 -6.22 5.97 -0.57
CA ILE A 397 -6.45 5.57 0.82
C ILE A 397 -5.14 5.45 1.58
N ALA A 398 -5.05 6.16 2.70
CA ALA A 398 -4.04 6.02 3.74
C ALA A 398 -4.60 5.10 4.83
N HIS A 399 -4.10 3.87 4.98
CA HIS A 399 -4.74 2.90 5.87
C HIS A 399 -3.77 1.93 6.54
N LYS A 400 -4.28 1.27 7.58
CA LYS A 400 -3.63 0.13 8.22
C LYS A 400 -4.59 -1.05 8.37
N THR A 401 -4.12 -2.22 7.94
CA THR A 401 -4.79 -3.50 8.12
C THR A 401 -4.33 -4.22 9.40
N GLY A 402 -5.16 -5.13 9.90
CA GLY A 402 -4.81 -6.12 10.91
C GLY A 402 -5.46 -7.47 10.59
N ASP A 403 -4.70 -8.54 10.75
CA ASP A 403 -5.17 -9.92 10.58
C ASP A 403 -4.41 -10.81 11.56
N ILE A 404 -5.14 -11.54 12.41
CA ILE A 404 -4.61 -12.58 13.31
C ILE A 404 -5.37 -13.90 13.11
N GLY A 405 -5.95 -14.09 11.92
CA GLY A 405 -6.69 -15.28 11.54
C GLY A 405 -8.15 -15.23 11.97
N PHE A 406 -8.42 -15.26 13.28
CA PHE A 406 -9.80 -15.22 13.82
C PHE A 406 -10.40 -13.81 13.88
N LEU A 407 -9.58 -12.79 13.63
CA LEU A 407 -10.01 -11.40 13.46
C LEU A 407 -9.28 -10.78 12.27
N ILE A 408 -10.03 -10.03 11.47
CA ILE A 408 -9.53 -9.16 10.41
C ILE A 408 -10.14 -7.76 10.55
N GLY A 409 -9.35 -6.73 10.29
CA GLY A 409 -9.80 -5.34 10.37
C GLY A 409 -8.96 -4.39 9.54
N ASN A 410 -9.50 -3.20 9.31
CA ASN A 410 -8.85 -2.15 8.54
C ASN A 410 -9.40 -0.79 9.00
N ALA A 411 -8.52 0.19 9.19
CA ALA A 411 -8.90 1.59 9.31
C ALA A 411 -8.10 2.47 8.34
N GLY A 412 -8.72 3.50 7.77
CA GLY A 412 -8.07 4.43 6.86
C GLY A 412 -8.82 5.72 6.60
N PHE A 413 -8.09 6.69 6.04
CA PHE A 413 -8.57 7.95 5.50
C PHE A 413 -8.61 7.84 3.97
N VAL A 414 -9.74 8.16 3.37
CA VAL A 414 -9.97 8.06 1.93
C VAL A 414 -10.15 9.46 1.34
N THR A 415 -9.47 9.70 0.21
CA THR A 415 -9.68 10.84 -0.67
C THR A 415 -10.28 10.34 -1.97
N MET A 416 -11.47 10.83 -2.30
CA MET A 416 -12.21 10.47 -3.50
C MET A 416 -11.82 11.39 -4.67
N PRO A 417 -11.93 10.94 -5.93
CA PRO A 417 -11.63 11.77 -7.11
C PRO A 417 -12.50 13.03 -7.23
N ASN A 418 -13.70 13.02 -6.66
CA ASN A 418 -14.62 14.15 -6.63
C ASN A 418 -14.26 15.20 -5.54
N GLY A 419 -13.13 15.02 -4.85
CA GLY A 419 -12.69 15.91 -3.78
C GLY A 419 -13.24 15.55 -2.40
N LYS A 420 -14.16 14.57 -2.28
CA LYS A 420 -14.69 14.18 -0.97
C LYS A 420 -13.67 13.44 -0.11
N HIS A 421 -13.78 13.63 1.19
CA HIS A 421 -12.93 12.98 2.17
C HIS A 421 -13.74 12.22 3.23
N TYR A 422 -13.33 10.99 3.56
CA TYR A 422 -14.00 10.25 4.63
C TYR A 422 -13.06 9.33 5.41
N LEU A 423 -13.46 9.05 6.65
CA LEU A 423 -12.82 8.08 7.54
C LEU A 423 -13.56 6.76 7.47
N ALA A 424 -12.82 5.66 7.53
CA ALA A 424 -13.35 4.31 7.52
C ALA A 424 -12.62 3.44 8.55
N ALA A 425 -13.37 2.73 9.39
CA ALA A 425 -12.83 1.73 10.29
C ALA A 425 -13.79 0.56 10.43
N ILE A 426 -13.29 -0.66 10.26
CA ILE A 426 -14.10 -1.88 10.31
C ILE A 426 -13.30 -3.05 10.88
N PHE A 427 -13.95 -3.81 11.76
CA PHE A 427 -13.42 -5.03 12.36
C PHE A 427 -14.43 -6.16 12.22
N VAL A 428 -13.91 -7.37 12.00
CA VAL A 428 -14.68 -8.59 11.80
C VAL A 428 -13.98 -9.72 12.55
N LYS A 429 -14.65 -10.29 13.57
CA LYS A 429 -14.29 -11.64 14.03
C LYS A 429 -14.94 -12.66 13.10
N ARG A 430 -14.17 -13.68 12.78
CA ARG A 430 -14.49 -14.72 11.81
C ARG A 430 -13.92 -16.06 12.28
N PRO A 431 -14.43 -17.20 11.76
CA PRO A 431 -13.68 -18.45 11.83
C PRO A 431 -12.25 -18.24 11.27
N TYR A 432 -11.28 -18.96 11.83
CA TYR A 432 -9.86 -18.70 11.56
C TYR A 432 -9.57 -18.73 10.05
N LYS A 433 -9.08 -17.60 9.52
CA LYS A 433 -8.74 -17.36 8.10
C LYS A 433 -9.91 -17.47 7.11
N ASP A 434 -11.16 -17.47 7.56
CA ASP A 434 -12.32 -17.50 6.68
C ASP A 434 -12.32 -16.30 5.71
N VAL A 435 -12.38 -16.60 4.41
CA VAL A 435 -12.32 -15.60 3.34
C VAL A 435 -13.54 -14.66 3.35
N ARG A 436 -14.67 -15.14 3.87
CA ARG A 436 -15.94 -14.40 3.93
C ARG A 436 -15.84 -13.15 4.79
N GLY A 437 -14.99 -13.14 5.83
CA GLY A 437 -14.73 -11.93 6.61
C GLY A 437 -14.01 -10.83 5.82
N ARG A 438 -13.16 -11.21 4.85
CA ARG A 438 -12.50 -10.28 3.93
C ARG A 438 -13.48 -9.76 2.88
N GLU A 439 -14.30 -10.65 2.31
CA GLU A 439 -15.35 -10.29 1.35
C GLU A 439 -16.36 -9.31 1.95
N PHE A 440 -16.82 -9.57 3.18
CA PHE A 440 -17.69 -8.66 3.91
C PHE A 440 -17.11 -7.24 4.00
N ILE A 441 -15.83 -7.10 4.37
CA ILE A 441 -15.16 -5.78 4.43
C ILE A 441 -15.13 -5.10 3.06
N ARG A 442 -14.88 -5.84 1.98
CA ARG A 442 -14.86 -5.29 0.61
C ARG A 442 -16.24 -4.81 0.17
N GLU A 443 -17.28 -5.59 0.45
CA GLU A 443 -18.66 -5.24 0.12
C GLU A 443 -19.14 -4.02 0.91
N VAL A 444 -18.88 -3.97 2.23
CA VAL A 444 -19.15 -2.77 3.03
C VAL A 444 -18.42 -1.56 2.47
N SER A 445 -17.12 -1.70 2.16
CA SER A 445 -16.34 -0.60 1.61
C SER A 445 -16.88 -0.09 0.28
N ARG A 446 -17.38 -0.98 -0.58
CA ARG A 446 -18.01 -0.62 -1.86
C ARG A 446 -19.32 0.12 -1.64
N LEU A 447 -20.20 -0.41 -0.78
CA LEU A 447 -21.49 0.21 -0.46
C LEU A 447 -21.31 1.63 0.10
N VAL A 448 -20.36 1.82 1.02
CA VAL A 448 -20.04 3.15 1.56
C VAL A 448 -19.49 4.07 0.47
N TYR A 449 -18.54 3.59 -0.34
CA TYR A 449 -17.93 4.39 -1.40
C TYR A 449 -18.97 4.84 -2.43
N ASP A 450 -19.81 3.92 -2.89
CA ASP A 450 -20.87 4.19 -3.88
C ASP A 450 -21.90 5.19 -3.33
N TYR A 451 -22.29 5.04 -2.07
CA TYR A 451 -23.19 5.97 -1.38
C TYR A 451 -22.61 7.40 -1.33
N LEU A 452 -21.34 7.53 -0.92
CA LEU A 452 -20.68 8.84 -0.84
C LEU A 452 -20.40 9.45 -2.22
N ASN A 453 -20.24 8.62 -3.26
CA ASN A 453 -20.03 9.09 -4.62
C ASN A 453 -21.31 9.63 -5.28
N GLN A 454 -22.48 9.15 -4.86
CA GLN A 454 -23.79 9.63 -5.34
C GLN A 454 -24.21 10.96 -4.72
N GLN A 455 -23.67 11.31 -3.56
CA GLN A 455 -23.88 12.61 -2.95
C GLN A 455 -23.07 13.67 -3.72
N ILE A 456 -23.73 14.37 -4.64
CA ILE A 456 -23.18 15.56 -5.32
C ILE A 456 -22.76 16.57 -4.23
N PRO A 457 -21.57 17.21 -4.32
CA PRO A 457 -21.20 18.29 -3.42
C PRO A 457 -22.28 19.39 -3.43
N VAL A 458 -22.80 19.76 -2.27
CA VAL A 458 -23.70 20.92 -2.15
C VAL A 458 -22.85 22.20 -2.25
N ALA A 459 -22.56 22.60 -3.48
CA ALA A 459 -22.14 23.94 -3.90
C ALA A 459 -22.39 24.02 -5.42
N SER A 460 -23.34 24.78 -5.97
CA SER A 460 -23.79 26.14 -5.68
C SER A 460 -25.29 26.31 -5.98
N LEU A 461 -26.11 26.54 -4.95
CA LEU A 461 -27.39 27.24 -5.09
C LEU A 461 -27.21 28.61 -4.45
N ASP A 462 -26.47 29.49 -5.11
CA ASP A 462 -26.46 30.94 -4.84
C ASP A 462 -25.77 31.65 -6.02
N SER A 463 -26.55 31.91 -7.05
CA SER A 463 -26.56 33.19 -7.80
C SER A 463 -27.51 33.06 -9.00
N ASP A 464 -28.82 32.92 -8.73
CA ASP A 464 -29.84 33.20 -9.75
C ASP A 464 -30.94 34.07 -9.14
N HIS A 465 -30.51 35.25 -8.67
CA HIS A 465 -31.40 36.37 -8.38
C HIS A 465 -30.74 37.67 -8.82
N SER A 466 -30.92 38.01 -10.11
CA SER A 466 -31.02 39.40 -10.52
C SER A 466 -32.16 39.53 -11.53
N PHE A 467 -33.35 39.77 -10.99
CA PHE A 467 -34.44 40.40 -11.72
C PHE A 467 -34.11 41.89 -11.91
N THR A 468 -34.32 42.36 -13.15
CA THR A 468 -34.71 43.73 -13.57
C THR A 468 -33.81 44.93 -13.22
N ARG A 469 -33.27 45.55 -14.28
CA ARG A 469 -33.84 46.79 -14.84
C ARG A 469 -33.57 46.91 -16.33
#